data_AF-H0W4V0-F1
#
_entry.id   AF-H0W4V0-F1
#
_cell.length_a   1.000
_cell.length_b   1.000
_cell.length_c   1.000
_cell.angle_alpha   90.00
_cell.angle_beta   90.00
_cell.angle_gamma   90.00
#
_symmetry.space_group_name_H-M   'P 1'
#
loop_
_entity.id
_entity.type
_entity.pdbx_description
1 polymer ?
#
loop_
_entity_poly.entity_id
_entity_poly.type
_entity_poly.pdbx_seq_one_letter_code
_entity_poly.pdbx_strand_id
1 'polypeptide(L)'
;MLRGVLGKTFRLLGYTIQYGCIAHCTFEYIGGVVMCSGPSMEPTIQNSDIVFAENLSRHFYGIQSDFFKSHSYVPRGHVWLEGDNLQNSTDSRYYGPIPYGLIRGRIFFKVWPLSDCGFLRSSPNGHRFSDD
;
A
#
# COMPACT_ATOMS: atom_id res chain seq x y z
N MET A 1 -18.46 -23.53 44.79
CA MET A 1 -17.78 -22.28 44.36
C MET A 1 -16.86 -22.46 43.13
N LEU A 2 -16.04 -23.53 43.07
CA LEU A 2 -15.08 -23.79 41.97
C LEU A 2 -15.68 -23.88 40.54
N ARG A 3 -16.83 -24.57 40.37
CA ARG A 3 -17.44 -24.79 39.05
C ARG A 3 -17.88 -23.50 38.35
N GLY A 4 -18.25 -22.46 39.10
CA GLY A 4 -18.65 -21.17 38.54
C GLY A 4 -17.48 -20.27 38.13
N VAL A 5 -16.31 -20.44 38.78
CA VAL A 5 -15.08 -19.73 38.42
C VAL A 5 -14.49 -20.33 37.14
N LEU A 6 -14.44 -21.66 37.04
CA LEU A 6 -13.91 -22.37 35.88
C LEU A 6 -14.67 -22.01 34.59
N GLY A 7 -16.00 -21.95 34.64
CA GLY A 7 -16.82 -21.55 33.49
C GLY A 7 -16.68 -20.07 33.07
N LYS A 8 -16.24 -19.18 33.98
CA LYS A 8 -15.91 -17.79 33.66
C LYS A 8 -14.54 -17.70 32.99
N THR A 9 -13.56 -18.47 33.47
CA THR A 9 -12.21 -18.53 32.89
C THR A 9 -12.20 -19.10 31.47
N PHE A 10 -12.93 -20.19 31.21
CA PHE A 10 -13.05 -20.75 29.85
C PHE A 10 -13.68 -19.76 28.85
N ARG A 11 -14.64 -18.96 29.31
CA ARG A 11 -15.28 -17.93 28.49
C ARG A 11 -14.31 -16.79 28.16
N LEU A 12 -13.53 -16.35 29.15
CA LEU A 12 -12.50 -15.34 28.97
C LEU A 12 -11.42 -15.80 27.97
N LEU A 13 -10.95 -17.06 28.11
CA LEU A 13 -9.97 -17.66 27.21
C LEU A 13 -10.48 -17.72 25.76
N GLY A 14 -11.74 -18.13 25.56
CA GLY A 14 -12.39 -18.13 24.25
C GLY A 14 -12.44 -16.74 23.62
N TYR A 15 -12.81 -15.71 24.39
CA TYR A 15 -12.79 -14.33 23.91
C TYR A 15 -11.38 -13.87 23.55
N THR A 16 -10.37 -14.17 24.36
CA THR A 16 -8.99 -13.77 24.07
C THR A 16 -8.47 -14.38 22.76
N ILE A 17 -8.78 -15.66 22.50
CA ILE A 17 -8.41 -16.32 21.24
C ILE A 17 -9.15 -15.67 20.06
N GLN A 18 -10.45 -15.43 20.20
CA GLN A 18 -11.25 -14.79 19.16
C GLN A 18 -10.73 -13.39 18.81
N TYR A 19 -10.51 -12.53 19.81
CA TYR A 19 -9.96 -11.19 19.60
C TYR A 19 -8.52 -11.22 19.07
N GLY A 20 -7.72 -12.21 19.47
CA GLY A 20 -6.38 -12.43 18.91
C GLY A 20 -6.40 -12.76 17.42
N CYS A 21 -7.27 -13.68 16.99
CA CYS A 21 -7.45 -14.02 15.57
C CYS A 21 -7.99 -12.82 14.78
N ILE A 22 -8.96 -12.08 15.33
CA ILE A 22 -9.49 -10.87 14.69
C ILE A 22 -8.37 -9.84 14.53
N ALA A 23 -7.58 -9.57 15.57
CA ALA A 23 -6.47 -8.63 15.51
C ALA A 23 -5.41 -9.05 14.48
N HIS A 24 -5.03 -10.33 14.46
CA HIS A 24 -4.07 -10.87 13.49
C HIS A 24 -4.54 -10.68 12.05
N CYS A 25 -5.78 -11.08 11.75
CA CYS A 25 -6.38 -10.84 10.44
C CYS A 25 -6.44 -9.34 10.13
N THR A 26 -6.81 -8.51 11.10
CA THR A 26 -6.91 -7.06 10.92
C THR A 26 -5.55 -6.46 10.51
N PHE A 27 -4.45 -6.80 11.20
CA PHE A 27 -3.12 -6.29 10.84
C PHE A 27 -2.63 -6.83 9.49
N GLU A 28 -2.89 -8.09 9.18
CA GLU A 28 -2.44 -8.70 7.93
C GLU A 28 -3.15 -8.11 6.71
N TYR A 29 -4.47 -7.84 6.83
CA TYR A 29 -5.29 -7.34 5.73
C TYR A 29 -5.38 -5.82 5.62
N ILE A 30 -5.27 -5.06 6.72
CA ILE A 30 -5.41 -3.59 6.64
C ILE A 30 -4.18 -2.97 6.01
N GLY A 31 -2.97 -3.28 6.47
CA GLY A 31 -1.77 -2.58 6.02
C GLY A 31 -0.72 -2.37 7.11
N GLY A 32 0.36 -1.67 6.76
CA GLY A 32 1.48 -1.42 7.65
C GLY A 32 2.17 -0.09 7.38
N VAL A 33 3.01 0.31 8.33
CA VAL A 33 3.83 1.52 8.23
C VAL A 33 5.17 1.18 7.59
N VAL A 34 5.57 1.93 6.57
CA VAL A 34 6.80 1.72 5.80
C VAL A 34 7.60 3.03 5.77
N MET A 35 8.91 2.94 5.96
CA MET A 35 9.82 4.05 5.73
C MET A 35 10.30 4.03 4.28
N CYS A 36 10.11 5.13 3.57
CA CYS A 36 10.53 5.29 2.19
C CYS A 36 12.00 5.69 2.11
N SER A 37 12.72 5.13 1.13
CA SER A 37 14.12 5.47 0.90
C SER A 37 14.40 5.67 -0.58
N GLY A 38 15.14 6.74 -0.88
CA GLY A 38 15.56 7.10 -2.23
C GLY A 38 14.68 8.15 -2.93
N PRO A 39 15.17 8.70 -4.05
CA PRO A 39 14.62 9.90 -4.67
C PRO A 39 13.54 9.64 -5.74
N SER A 40 13.26 8.37 -6.06
CA SER A 40 12.42 7.95 -7.19
C SER A 40 10.99 8.51 -7.15
N MET A 41 10.46 8.76 -5.95
CA MET A 41 9.09 9.25 -5.72
C MET A 41 9.05 10.72 -5.31
N GLU A 42 10.18 11.43 -5.39
CA GLU A 42 10.22 12.87 -5.14
C GLU A 42 9.52 13.62 -6.28
N PRO A 43 8.76 14.69 -6.00
CA PRO A 43 8.64 15.37 -4.71
C PRO A 43 7.53 14.85 -3.79
N THR A 44 6.68 13.93 -4.23
CA THR A 44 5.48 13.48 -3.49
C THR A 44 5.84 12.75 -2.20
N ILE A 45 6.79 11.82 -2.30
CA ILE A 45 7.34 11.06 -1.18
C ILE A 45 8.84 11.30 -1.14
N GLN A 46 9.31 11.83 -0.02
CA GLN A 46 10.71 12.17 0.19
C GLN A 46 11.45 11.06 0.93
N ASN A 47 12.77 11.10 0.87
CA ASN A 47 13.62 10.17 1.59
C ASN A 47 13.38 10.26 3.11
N SER A 48 13.21 9.12 3.78
CA SER A 48 12.86 8.99 5.21
C SER A 48 11.42 9.38 5.57
N ASP A 49 10.54 9.62 4.59
CA ASP A 49 9.10 9.71 4.86
C ASP A 49 8.58 8.39 5.42
N ILE A 50 7.69 8.49 6.39
CA ILE A 50 6.99 7.32 6.94
C ILE A 50 5.57 7.35 6.41
N VAL A 51 5.19 6.29 5.71
CA VAL A 51 3.90 6.21 5.03
C VAL A 51 3.13 4.98 5.47
N PHE A 52 1.81 5.04 5.39
CA PHE A 52 0.93 3.91 5.61
C PHE A 52 0.57 3.27 4.27
N ALA A 53 0.89 1.98 4.15
CA ALA A 53 0.58 1.15 3.00
C ALA A 53 -0.61 0.25 3.33
N GLU A 54 -1.73 0.40 2.62
CA GLU A 54 -2.86 -0.53 2.73
C GLU A 54 -2.62 -1.82 1.93
N ASN A 55 -3.02 -2.94 2.51
CA ASN A 55 -3.05 -4.24 1.86
C ASN A 55 -4.45 -4.60 1.33
N LEU A 56 -5.50 -3.98 1.87
CA LEU A 56 -6.90 -4.32 1.59
C LEU A 56 -7.25 -4.11 0.11
N SER A 57 -6.71 -3.05 -0.49
CA SER A 57 -6.84 -2.79 -1.92
C SER A 57 -6.52 -4.04 -2.76
N ARG A 58 -5.47 -4.82 -2.46
CA ARG A 58 -5.13 -6.03 -3.23
C ARG A 58 -6.25 -7.06 -3.35
N HIS A 59 -7.16 -7.12 -2.37
CA HIS A 59 -8.22 -8.13 -2.31
C HIS A 59 -9.57 -7.62 -2.82
N PHE A 60 -9.87 -6.34 -2.64
CA PHE A 60 -11.20 -5.78 -2.94
C PHE A 60 -11.22 -4.85 -4.16
N TYR A 61 -10.13 -4.13 -4.40
CA TYR A 61 -10.00 -3.21 -5.50
C TYR A 61 -8.81 -3.68 -6.33
N GLY A 62 -9.08 -4.38 -7.44
CA GLY A 62 -8.04 -4.48 -8.48
C GLY A 62 -7.45 -3.09 -8.64
N ILE A 63 -6.15 -2.93 -8.35
CA ILE A 63 -5.50 -1.61 -8.38
C ILE A 63 -5.96 -1.04 -9.68
N GLN A 64 -6.63 0.12 -9.60
CA GLN A 64 -7.19 0.78 -10.76
C GLN A 64 -5.99 1.03 -11.66
N SER A 65 -5.75 0.08 -12.56
CA SER A 65 -5.04 0.34 -13.78
C SER A 65 -6.04 1.23 -14.48
N ASP A 66 -5.95 2.54 -14.20
CA ASP A 66 -6.24 3.50 -15.24
C ASP A 66 -5.56 2.88 -16.46
N PHE A 67 -6.37 2.48 -17.43
CA PHE A 67 -5.93 1.71 -18.57
C PHE A 67 -5.07 2.67 -19.38
N PHE A 68 -3.83 2.83 -18.93
CA PHE A 68 -2.87 3.78 -19.42
C PHE A 68 -2.53 3.30 -20.82
N LYS A 69 -3.07 3.97 -21.83
CA LYS A 69 -2.49 3.98 -23.17
C LYS A 69 -1.16 4.74 -23.12
N SER A 70 -0.19 4.22 -22.36
CA SER A 70 1.20 4.54 -22.63
C SER A 70 1.57 3.84 -23.94
N HIS A 71 2.37 4.48 -24.78
CA HIS A 71 2.80 4.01 -26.09
C HIS A 71 3.61 2.68 -26.07
N SER A 72 3.69 2.02 -24.91
CA SER A 72 4.37 0.75 -24.68
C SER A 72 3.36 -0.37 -24.38
N TYR A 73 3.51 -1.50 -25.06
CA TYR A 73 2.66 -2.68 -24.86
C TYR A 73 2.85 -3.26 -23.44
N VAL A 74 1.80 -3.22 -22.62
CA VAL A 74 1.76 -3.85 -21.29
C VAL A 74 0.99 -5.18 -21.37
N PRO A 75 1.63 -6.34 -21.16
CA PRO A 75 0.96 -7.63 -21.19
C PRO A 75 -0.13 -7.74 -20.14
N ARG A 76 -1.14 -8.59 -20.38
CA ARG A 76 -2.20 -8.86 -19.40
C ARG A 76 -1.59 -9.36 -18.08
N GLY A 77 -2.08 -8.83 -16.96
CA GLY A 77 -1.59 -9.18 -15.62
C GLY A 77 -0.25 -8.52 -15.25
N HIS A 78 0.26 -7.62 -16.08
CA HIS A 78 1.39 -6.75 -15.75
C HIS A 78 0.91 -5.31 -15.55
N VAL A 79 1.75 -4.51 -14.90
CA VAL A 79 1.57 -3.07 -14.71
C VAL A 79 2.81 -2.32 -15.18
N TRP A 80 2.59 -1.09 -15.63
CA TRP A 80 3.66 -0.13 -15.89
C TRP A 80 3.78 0.79 -14.68
N LEU A 81 4.96 0.86 -14.06
CA LEU A 81 5.23 1.73 -12.92
C LEU A 81 6.21 2.82 -13.31
N GLU A 82 5.91 4.06 -12.96
CA GLU A 82 6.82 5.19 -13.11
C GLU A 82 6.96 5.94 -11.78
N GLY A 83 8.18 6.38 -11.50
CA GLY A 83 8.44 7.27 -10.37
C GLY A 83 8.04 8.71 -10.68
N ASP A 84 7.79 9.51 -9.65
CA ASP A 84 7.56 10.94 -9.80
C ASP A 84 8.83 11.68 -10.27
N ASN A 85 10.01 11.20 -9.86
CA ASN A 85 11.29 11.75 -10.27
C ASN A 85 11.79 11.12 -11.56
N LEU A 86 11.34 11.65 -12.69
CA LEU A 86 11.65 11.12 -14.02
C LEU A 86 13.15 11.05 -14.34
N GLN A 87 13.99 11.89 -13.72
CA GLN A 87 15.44 11.91 -13.95
C GLN A 87 16.19 10.90 -13.09
N ASN A 88 15.64 10.56 -11.92
CA ASN A 88 16.31 9.71 -10.94
C ASN A 88 15.37 8.67 -10.34
N SER A 89 14.81 7.85 -11.22
CA SER A 89 14.04 6.67 -10.86
C SER A 89 14.48 5.46 -11.69
N THR A 90 14.52 4.31 -11.03
CA THR A 90 14.63 3.01 -11.70
C THR A 90 13.23 2.44 -11.75
N ASP A 91 12.57 2.61 -12.88
CA ASP A 91 11.17 2.25 -13.06
C ASP A 91 10.94 1.48 -14.38
N SER A 92 9.68 1.27 -14.77
CA SER A 92 9.34 0.45 -15.94
C SER A 92 9.93 0.97 -17.25
N ARG A 93 10.38 2.22 -17.32
CA ARG A 93 11.10 2.75 -18.49
C ARG A 93 12.44 2.04 -18.72
N TYR A 94 13.04 1.47 -17.67
CA TYR A 94 14.32 0.74 -17.75
C TYR A 94 14.14 -0.77 -17.78
N TYR A 95 13.32 -1.34 -16.90
CA TYR A 95 13.15 -2.80 -16.77
C TYR A 95 11.87 -3.35 -17.43
N GLY A 96 11.01 -2.50 -17.96
CA GLY A 96 9.75 -2.88 -18.60
C GLY A 96 8.58 -3.08 -17.62
N PRO A 97 7.46 -3.63 -18.11
CA PRO A 97 6.28 -3.87 -17.27
C PRO A 97 6.53 -5.01 -16.29
N ILE A 98 5.97 -4.90 -15.08
CA ILE A 98 6.16 -5.90 -14.01
C ILE A 98 4.87 -6.67 -13.72
N PRO A 99 4.95 -7.95 -13.30
CA PRO A 99 3.76 -8.71 -12.91
C PRO A 99 3.02 -8.03 -11.74
N TYR A 100 1.70 -7.94 -11.84
CA TYR A 100 0.83 -7.36 -10.81
C TYR A 100 1.02 -8.02 -9.44
N GLY A 101 1.34 -9.32 -9.40
CA GLY A 101 1.58 -10.06 -8.16
C GLY A 101 2.78 -9.59 -7.34
N LEU A 102 3.67 -8.76 -7.89
CA LEU A 102 4.78 -8.16 -7.14
C LEU A 102 4.35 -6.94 -6.31
N ILE A 103 3.17 -6.37 -6.57
CA ILE A 103 2.70 -5.20 -5.86
C ILE A 103 2.27 -5.60 -4.44
N ARG A 104 2.90 -5.00 -3.43
CA ARG A 104 2.68 -5.33 -2.02
C ARG A 104 1.51 -4.57 -1.38
N GLY A 105 1.22 -3.36 -1.83
CA GLY A 105 0.19 -2.52 -1.22
C GLY A 105 0.13 -1.16 -1.87
N ARG A 106 -0.91 -0.40 -1.53
CA ARG A 106 -1.08 0.99 -1.99
C ARG A 106 -0.71 1.94 -0.87
N ILE A 107 0.10 2.94 -1.17
CA ILE A 107 0.37 4.02 -0.22
C ILE A 107 -0.67 5.11 -0.45
N PHE A 108 -1.34 5.53 0.63
CA PHE A 108 -2.38 6.57 0.54
C PHE A 108 -2.24 7.68 1.60
N PHE A 109 -1.46 7.44 2.67
CA PHE A 109 -1.33 8.38 3.78
C PHE A 109 0.12 8.52 4.22
N LYS A 110 0.60 9.75 4.36
CA LYS A 110 1.91 10.10 4.92
C LYS A 110 1.75 10.38 6.42
N VAL A 111 2.52 9.68 7.24
CA VAL A 111 2.49 9.75 8.70
C VAL A 111 3.60 10.68 9.23
N TRP A 112 4.77 10.68 8.60
CA TRP A 112 5.92 11.50 8.98
C TRP A 112 6.59 12.12 7.74
N PRO A 113 7.08 13.38 7.81
CA PRO A 113 7.12 14.28 8.97
C PRO A 113 5.75 14.84 9.38
N LEU A 114 5.54 15.11 10.69
CA LEU A 114 4.25 15.61 11.21
C LEU A 114 3.84 16.96 10.60
N SER A 115 4.78 17.74 10.08
CA SER A 115 4.52 18.99 9.36
C SER A 115 3.82 18.79 8.01
N ASP A 116 3.91 17.58 7.45
CA ASP A 116 3.32 17.20 6.15
C ASP A 116 2.49 15.90 6.28
N CYS A 117 1.93 15.63 7.46
CA CYS A 117 1.08 14.45 7.63
C CYS A 117 -0.26 14.64 6.92
N GLY A 118 -0.69 13.66 6.14
CA GLY A 118 -1.93 13.75 5.39
C GLY A 118 -2.07 12.70 4.30
N PHE A 119 -3.21 12.74 3.62
CA PHE A 119 -3.44 11.92 2.44
C PHE A 119 -2.49 12.34 1.30
N LEU A 120 -1.90 11.36 0.63
CA LEU A 120 -1.05 11.62 -0.51
C LEU A 120 -1.87 12.25 -1.64
N ARG A 121 -1.30 13.29 -2.25
CA ARG A 121 -1.86 13.93 -3.44
C ARG A 121 -1.53 13.11 -4.68
N SER A 122 -2.26 13.36 -5.75
CA SER A 122 -1.97 12.77 -7.07
C SER A 122 -0.55 13.13 -7.52
N SER A 123 0.07 12.22 -8.26
CA SER A 123 1.40 12.45 -8.87
C SER A 123 1.41 13.77 -9.66
N PRO A 124 2.48 14.59 -9.54
CA PRO A 124 2.67 15.76 -10.38
C PRO A 124 2.65 15.43 -11.87
N ASN A 125 3.03 14.20 -12.24
CA ASN A 125 3.06 13.72 -13.62
C ASN A 125 1.69 13.17 -14.08
N GLY A 126 0.62 13.24 -13.29
CA GLY A 126 -0.69 12.68 -13.67
C GLY A 126 -1.27 13.27 -14.97
N HIS A 127 -0.93 14.53 -15.27
CA HIS A 127 -1.38 15.22 -16.49
C HIS A 127 -0.76 14.63 -17.77
N ARG A 128 0.45 14.04 -17.71
CA ARG A 128 1.10 13.37 -18.86
C ARG A 128 0.27 12.25 -19.48
N PHE A 129 -0.70 11.75 -18.72
CA PHE A 129 -1.55 10.64 -19.11
C PHE A 129 -3.03 11.04 -19.26
N SER A 130 -3.38 12.30 -18.96
CA SER A 130 -4.76 12.79 -18.98
C SER A 130 -5.12 13.56 -20.25
N ASP A 131 -4.13 13.89 -21.09
CA ASP A 131 -4.32 14.56 -22.37
C ASP A 131 -4.21 13.53 -23.51
N ASP A 132 -5.33 12.85 -23.82
CA ASP A 132 -5.72 12.31 -25.15
C ASP A 132 -7.07 11.57 -25.11
#